data_AF-A0A2L0B4N2-F1
#
_entry.id   AF-A0A2L0B4N2-F1
#
_cell.length_a   1.000
_cell.length_b   1.000
_cell.length_c   1.000
_cell.angle_alpha   90.00
_cell.angle_beta   90.00
_cell.angle_gamma   90.00
#
_symmetry.space_group_name_H-M   'P 1'
#
loop_
_entity.id
_entity.type
_entity.pdbx_description
1 polymer ?
#
loop_
_entity_poly.entity_id
_entity_poly.type
_entity_poly.pdbx_seq_one_letter_code
_entity_poly.pdbx_strand_id
1 'polypeptide(L)'
;ENANHILKKVLEDIAQEPMVRHEAAEALGAIGTPSSLEILEKYKNDPVIEVAETCQLALNRIKWLGNPDNIKTAPNPYNSVDPAPPCSDKTVDELKSILLDENECLFTRYRAMFALRNMRSNQAVLALSAGLTCGSALFRHEVAFVLGQLQDEASVPYLKQALENVTENE
;
A
#
# COMPACT_ATOMS: atom_id res chain seq x y z
N GLU A 1 15.92 -3.56 -12.79
CA GLU A 1 16.69 -2.32 -13.05
C GLU A 1 16.51 -1.77 -14.46
N ASN A 2 16.61 -2.59 -15.52
CA ASN A 2 16.51 -2.10 -16.92
C ASN A 2 15.22 -1.30 -17.22
N ALA A 3 14.10 -1.60 -16.53
CA ALA A 3 12.85 -0.87 -16.67
C ALA A 3 12.83 0.52 -16.00
N ASN A 4 13.74 0.81 -15.06
CA ASN A 4 13.69 2.02 -14.23
C ASN A 4 13.69 3.31 -15.07
N HIS A 5 14.41 3.33 -16.19
CA HIS A 5 14.46 4.51 -17.05
C HIS A 5 13.11 4.82 -17.71
N ILE A 6 12.32 3.79 -18.04
CA ILE A 6 10.96 3.95 -18.61
C ILE A 6 10.01 4.38 -17.50
N LEU A 7 10.04 3.69 -16.37
CA LEU A 7 9.17 4.00 -15.22
C LEU A 7 9.37 5.44 -14.73
N LYS A 8 10.62 5.92 -14.68
CA LYS A 8 10.94 7.32 -14.39
C LYS A 8 10.26 8.27 -15.36
N LYS A 9 10.37 8.02 -16.67
CA LYS A 9 9.72 8.86 -17.70
C LYS A 9 8.20 8.88 -17.53
N VAL A 10 7.58 7.73 -17.22
CA VAL A 10 6.13 7.65 -17.00
C VAL A 10 5.71 8.44 -15.76
N LEU A 11 6.45 8.33 -14.65
CA LEU A 11 6.18 9.08 -13.42
C LEU A 11 6.29 10.60 -13.64
N GLU A 12 7.27 11.04 -14.45
CA GLU A 12 7.52 12.45 -14.76
C GLU A 12 6.51 13.09 -15.70
N ASP A 13 5.83 12.28 -16.52
CA ASP A 13 4.92 12.78 -17.54
C ASP A 13 3.60 13.24 -16.92
N ILE A 14 3.48 14.54 -16.66
CA ILE A 14 2.26 15.16 -16.11
C ILE A 14 1.08 15.15 -17.09
N ALA A 15 1.31 14.84 -18.37
CA ALA A 15 0.22 14.64 -19.34
C ALA A 15 -0.37 13.22 -19.24
N GLN A 16 0.29 12.32 -18.51
CA GLN A 16 -0.17 10.96 -18.31
C GLN A 16 -1.19 10.87 -17.16
N GLU A 17 -2.14 9.94 -17.29
CA GLU A 17 -3.15 9.66 -16.27
C GLU A 17 -2.53 9.38 -14.89
N PRO A 18 -3.07 9.96 -13.80
CA PRO A 18 -2.52 9.79 -12.46
C PRO A 18 -2.32 8.33 -12.03
N MET A 19 -3.27 7.45 -12.36
CA MET A 19 -3.17 6.03 -12.05
C MET A 19 -1.94 5.38 -12.69
N VAL A 20 -1.61 5.74 -13.94
CA VAL A 20 -0.44 5.17 -14.62
C VAL A 20 0.87 5.68 -14.01
N ARG A 21 0.86 6.93 -13.53
CA ARG A 21 1.99 7.52 -12.80
C ARG A 21 2.19 6.84 -11.43
N HIS A 22 1.09 6.57 -10.70
CA HIS A 22 1.10 5.82 -9.45
C HIS A 22 1.70 4.41 -9.66
N GLU A 23 1.23 3.67 -10.66
CA GLU A 23 1.76 2.32 -10.97
C GLU A 23 3.25 2.34 -11.30
N ALA A 24 3.73 3.39 -11.98
CA ALA A 24 5.14 3.57 -12.24
C ALA A 24 5.96 3.81 -10.95
N ALA A 25 5.44 4.62 -10.02
CA ALA A 25 6.06 4.84 -8.72
C ALA A 25 6.07 3.56 -7.86
N GLU A 26 4.98 2.79 -7.86
CA GLU A 26 4.87 1.52 -7.15
C GLU A 26 5.88 0.51 -7.70
N ALA A 27 5.96 0.36 -9.02
CA ALA A 27 6.93 -0.51 -9.68
C ALA A 27 8.39 -0.14 -9.35
N LEU A 28 8.70 1.16 -9.28
CA LEU A 28 10.02 1.64 -8.83
C LEU A 28 10.30 1.24 -7.37
N GLY A 29 9.30 1.36 -6.49
CA GLY A 29 9.36 0.91 -5.11
C GLY A 29 9.56 -0.59 -4.98
N ALA A 30 8.84 -1.39 -5.77
CA ALA A 30 8.93 -2.85 -5.82
C ALA A 30 10.33 -3.32 -6.27
N ILE A 31 10.88 -2.69 -7.33
CA ILE A 31 12.25 -2.95 -7.81
C ILE A 31 13.28 -2.62 -6.72
N GLY A 32 13.03 -1.60 -5.90
CA GLY A 32 13.74 -1.44 -4.63
C GLY A 32 15.15 -0.84 -4.73
N THR A 33 15.52 -0.23 -5.86
CA THR A 33 16.90 0.23 -6.09
C THR A 33 17.15 1.67 -5.64
N PRO A 34 18.34 1.99 -5.08
CA PRO A 34 18.70 3.35 -4.68
C PRO A 34 18.63 4.39 -5.81
N SER A 35 18.82 3.97 -7.07
CA SER A 35 18.74 4.86 -8.24
C SER A 35 17.35 5.48 -8.44
N SER A 36 16.30 4.94 -7.80
CA SER A 36 14.95 5.47 -7.85
C SER A 36 14.67 6.52 -6.78
N LEU A 37 15.54 6.70 -5.78
CA LEU A 37 15.28 7.59 -4.66
C LEU A 37 15.09 9.05 -5.09
N GLU A 38 15.94 9.55 -5.98
CA GLU A 38 15.88 10.95 -6.45
C GLU A 38 14.53 11.27 -7.10
N ILE A 39 14.03 10.39 -7.97
CA ILE A 39 12.78 10.63 -8.68
C ILE A 39 11.58 10.54 -7.73
N LEU A 40 11.58 9.57 -6.82
CA LEU A 40 10.48 9.39 -5.88
C LEU A 40 10.44 10.57 -4.89
N GLU A 41 11.60 11.08 -4.48
CA GLU A 41 11.70 12.26 -3.61
C GLU A 41 11.17 13.53 -4.29
N LYS A 42 11.41 13.68 -5.60
CA LYS A 42 10.87 14.79 -6.41
C LYS A 42 9.33 14.80 -6.43
N TYR A 43 8.70 13.63 -6.48
CA TYR A 43 7.24 13.48 -6.60
C TYR A 43 6.52 13.07 -5.31
N LYS A 44 7.21 13.01 -4.17
CA LYS A 44 6.58 12.64 -2.88
C LYS A 44 5.48 13.62 -2.43
N ASN A 45 5.49 14.85 -2.96
CA ASN A 45 4.52 15.91 -2.70
C ASN A 45 3.79 16.31 -4.00
N ASP A 46 3.60 15.36 -4.93
CA ASP A 46 2.83 15.60 -6.16
C ASP A 46 1.44 16.16 -5.82
N PRO A 47 0.87 17.08 -6.62
CA PRO A 47 -0.48 17.58 -6.40
C PRO A 47 -1.54 16.49 -6.49
N VAL A 48 -1.26 15.36 -7.17
CA VAL A 48 -2.15 14.21 -7.19
C VAL A 48 -1.78 13.25 -6.05
N ILE A 49 -2.73 13.07 -5.12
CA ILE A 49 -2.47 12.41 -3.83
C ILE A 49 -2.03 10.95 -4.01
N GLU A 50 -2.61 10.22 -4.96
CA GLU A 50 -2.26 8.82 -5.25
C GLU A 50 -0.80 8.70 -5.68
N VAL A 51 -0.31 9.64 -6.49
CA VAL A 51 1.10 9.68 -6.93
C VAL A 51 2.01 10.04 -5.75
N ALA A 52 1.64 11.07 -4.97
CA ALA A 52 2.41 11.51 -3.82
C ALA A 52 2.57 10.41 -2.77
N GLU A 53 1.46 9.80 -2.35
CA GLU A 53 1.42 8.72 -1.36
C GLU A 53 2.18 7.49 -1.83
N THR A 54 2.03 7.10 -3.11
CA THR A 54 2.77 5.96 -3.68
C THR A 54 4.28 6.23 -3.69
N CYS A 55 4.71 7.45 -4.05
CA CYS A 55 6.11 7.84 -3.97
C CYS A 55 6.65 7.76 -2.52
N GLN A 56 5.87 8.19 -1.54
CA GLN A 56 6.25 8.11 -0.12
C GLN A 56 6.37 6.65 0.35
N LEU A 57 5.43 5.78 -0.02
CA LEU A 57 5.49 4.34 0.25
C LEU A 57 6.73 3.71 -0.38
N ALA A 58 6.97 3.96 -1.66
CA ALA A 58 8.13 3.46 -2.39
C ALA A 58 9.46 3.91 -1.77
N LEU A 59 9.58 5.19 -1.36
CA LEU A 59 10.75 5.71 -0.65
C LEU A 59 10.99 4.97 0.68
N ASN A 60 9.94 4.82 1.49
CA ASN A 60 10.03 4.15 2.79
C ASN A 60 10.38 2.67 2.62
N ARG A 61 9.85 2.01 1.60
CA ARG A 61 10.18 0.63 1.23
C ARG A 61 11.66 0.47 0.86
N ILE A 62 12.18 1.31 -0.03
CA ILE A 62 13.59 1.28 -0.45
C ILE A 62 14.51 1.52 0.75
N LYS A 63 14.19 2.51 1.59
CA LYS A 63 14.95 2.81 2.82
C LYS A 63 14.91 1.64 3.79
N TRP A 64 13.75 1.00 3.95
CA TRP A 64 13.59 -0.19 4.79
C TRP A 64 14.42 -1.37 4.29
N LEU A 65 14.44 -1.65 2.98
CA LEU A 65 15.26 -2.69 2.37
C LEU A 65 16.77 -2.44 2.51
N GLY A 66 17.18 -1.17 2.56
CA GLY A 66 18.58 -0.79 2.74
C GLY A 66 19.14 -1.06 4.15
N ASN A 67 18.29 -1.39 5.13
CA ASN A 67 18.72 -1.69 6.49
C ASN A 67 19.01 -3.21 6.65
N PRO A 68 20.25 -3.61 7.00
CA PRO A 68 20.63 -5.02 7.18
C PRO A 68 19.80 -5.77 8.24
N ASP A 69 19.27 -5.08 9.25
CA ASP A 69 18.48 -5.71 10.31
C ASP A 69 17.10 -6.18 9.81
N ASN A 70 16.66 -5.65 8.68
CA ASN A 70 15.37 -5.96 8.06
C ASN A 70 15.39 -7.22 7.17
N ILE A 71 16.55 -7.88 7.03
CA ILE A 71 16.75 -9.07 6.18
C ILE A 71 15.93 -10.29 6.65
N LYS A 72 15.44 -10.30 7.90
CA LYS A 72 14.68 -11.42 8.48
C LYS A 72 13.16 -11.18 8.47
N THR A 73 12.58 -10.87 7.33
CA THR A 73 11.11 -10.88 7.21
C THR A 73 10.58 -12.29 6.99
N ALA A 74 9.45 -12.59 7.64
CA ALA A 74 8.73 -13.82 7.37
C ALA A 74 8.35 -13.89 5.88
N PRO A 75 8.38 -15.08 5.27
CA PRO A 75 8.01 -15.23 3.86
C PRO A 75 6.57 -14.75 3.64
N ASN A 76 6.36 -13.96 2.58
CA ASN A 76 5.03 -13.49 2.20
C ASN A 76 4.21 -14.68 1.65
N PRO A 77 3.08 -15.07 2.29
CA PRO A 77 2.27 -16.20 1.85
C PRO A 77 1.57 -15.99 0.50
N TYR A 78 1.57 -14.77 -0.05
CA TYR A 78 0.89 -14.41 -1.30
C TYR A 78 1.83 -14.24 -2.49
N ASN A 79 3.14 -14.42 -2.32
CA ASN A 79 4.16 -14.23 -3.36
C ASN A 79 4.08 -12.85 -4.06
N SER A 80 3.50 -11.84 -3.40
CA SER A 80 3.46 -10.45 -3.87
C SER A 80 4.67 -9.66 -3.39
N VAL A 81 4.99 -8.58 -4.11
CA VAL A 81 5.97 -7.59 -3.67
C VAL A 81 5.21 -6.45 -3.00
N ASP A 82 4.98 -6.58 -1.70
CA ASP A 82 4.16 -5.61 -0.98
C ASP A 82 4.85 -4.23 -0.89
N PRO A 83 4.08 -3.11 -0.97
CA PRO A 83 4.60 -1.74 -0.77
C PRO A 83 5.20 -1.51 0.62
N ALA A 84 4.78 -2.28 1.63
CA ALA A 84 5.35 -2.23 2.98
C ALA A 84 5.49 -3.63 3.58
N PRO A 85 6.51 -3.88 4.41
CA PRO A 85 6.65 -5.14 5.14
C PRO A 85 5.58 -5.26 6.25
N PRO A 86 5.07 -6.46 6.58
CA PRO A 86 4.11 -6.59 7.66
C PRO A 86 4.70 -6.16 9.03
N CYS A 87 3.86 -5.65 9.92
CA CYS A 87 4.21 -5.52 11.33
C CYS A 87 4.45 -6.91 11.96
N SER A 88 5.47 -7.02 12.82
CA SER A 88 5.71 -8.20 13.65
C SER A 88 5.07 -8.04 15.03
N ASP A 89 4.73 -9.16 15.67
CA ASP A 89 4.40 -9.24 17.10
C ASP A 89 3.26 -8.31 17.57
N LYS A 90 2.17 -8.23 16.80
CA LYS A 90 0.96 -7.48 17.16
C LYS A 90 -0.29 -8.34 17.08
N THR A 91 -1.25 -8.06 17.94
CA THR A 91 -2.59 -8.64 17.94
C THR A 91 -3.48 -8.02 16.86
N VAL A 92 -4.60 -8.68 16.53
CA VAL A 92 -5.58 -8.13 15.57
C VAL A 92 -6.08 -6.76 16.01
N ASP A 93 -6.36 -6.57 17.30
CA ASP A 93 -6.91 -5.30 17.82
C ASP A 93 -5.89 -4.15 17.73
N GLU A 94 -4.62 -4.41 18.05
CA GLU A 94 -3.55 -3.42 17.86
C GLU A 94 -3.35 -3.06 16.39
N LEU A 95 -3.34 -4.06 15.51
CA LEU A 95 -3.22 -3.86 14.07
C LEU A 95 -4.41 -3.09 13.49
N LYS A 96 -5.63 -3.41 13.93
CA LYS A 96 -6.83 -2.67 13.56
C LYS A 96 -6.75 -1.22 14.02
N SER A 97 -6.28 -0.97 15.24
CA SER A 97 -6.12 0.38 15.77
C SER A 97 -5.15 1.19 14.92
N ILE A 98 -4.03 0.60 14.52
CA ILE A 98 -3.05 1.22 13.60
C ILE A 98 -3.67 1.44 12.22
N LEU A 99 -4.34 0.43 11.65
CA LEU A 99 -4.93 0.49 10.31
C LEU A 99 -5.91 1.67 10.16
N LEU A 100 -6.70 1.93 11.22
CA LEU A 100 -7.77 2.92 11.23
C LEU A 100 -7.36 4.30 11.78
N ASP A 101 -6.12 4.47 12.26
CA ASP A 101 -5.65 5.77 12.76
C ASP A 101 -5.26 6.70 11.59
N GLU A 102 -6.06 7.73 11.35
CA GLU A 102 -5.80 8.73 10.30
C GLU A 102 -4.62 9.67 10.62
N ASN A 103 -4.13 9.67 11.86
CA ASN A 103 -2.94 10.43 12.23
C ASN A 103 -1.64 9.61 12.07
N GLU A 104 -1.75 8.30 11.86
CA GLU A 104 -0.60 7.43 11.63
C GLU A 104 -0.13 7.52 10.18
N CYS A 105 1.18 7.41 9.97
CA CYS A 105 1.74 7.48 8.62
C CYS A 105 1.29 6.30 7.75
N LEU A 106 1.07 6.57 6.47
CA LEU A 106 0.54 5.60 5.52
C LEU A 106 1.37 4.31 5.47
N PHE A 107 2.70 4.44 5.56
CA PHE A 107 3.59 3.28 5.59
C PHE A 107 3.26 2.36 6.77
N THR A 108 3.15 2.87 8.00
CA THR A 108 2.79 2.05 9.18
C THR A 108 1.40 1.44 9.04
N ARG A 109 0.43 2.16 8.47
CA ARG A 109 -0.91 1.63 8.20
C ARG A 109 -0.86 0.46 7.20
N TYR A 110 -0.07 0.56 6.13
CA TYR A 110 0.18 -0.53 5.18
C TYR A 110 0.86 -1.73 5.85
N ARG A 111 1.83 -1.49 6.75
CA ARG A 111 2.45 -2.58 7.53
C ARG A 111 1.43 -3.33 8.37
N ALA A 112 0.47 -2.62 8.98
CA ALA A 112 -0.62 -3.25 9.72
C ALA A 112 -1.58 -4.03 8.80
N MET A 113 -1.89 -3.46 7.63
CA MET A 113 -2.71 -4.09 6.61
C MET A 113 -2.15 -5.45 6.17
N PHE A 114 -0.87 -5.49 5.80
CA PHE A 114 -0.23 -6.74 5.37
C PHE A 114 -0.04 -7.74 6.50
N ALA A 115 0.15 -7.29 7.75
CA ALA A 115 0.14 -8.18 8.91
C ALA A 115 -1.24 -8.84 9.09
N LEU A 116 -2.33 -8.06 9.05
CA LEU A 116 -3.70 -8.58 9.13
C LEU A 116 -3.99 -9.58 8.00
N ARG A 117 -3.59 -9.25 6.76
CA ARG A 117 -3.70 -10.17 5.61
C ARG A 117 -3.04 -11.51 5.91
N ASN A 118 -1.81 -11.46 6.39
CA ASN A 118 -1.01 -12.67 6.62
C ASN A 118 -1.58 -13.53 7.77
N MET A 119 -2.37 -12.96 8.69
CA MET A 119 -3.02 -13.72 9.78
C MET A 119 -4.16 -14.61 9.30
N ARG A 120 -4.88 -14.22 8.24
CA ARG A 120 -5.97 -15.00 7.61
C ARG A 120 -7.07 -15.47 8.58
N SER A 121 -7.25 -14.77 9.69
CA SER A 121 -8.33 -15.06 10.64
C SER A 121 -9.58 -14.25 10.27
N ASN A 122 -10.76 -14.76 10.62
CA ASN A 122 -12.01 -14.04 10.40
C ASN A 122 -11.97 -12.64 11.06
N GLN A 123 -11.42 -12.53 12.27
CA GLN A 123 -11.24 -11.24 12.94
C GLN A 123 -10.34 -10.28 12.15
N ALA A 124 -9.26 -10.78 11.52
CA ALA A 124 -8.38 -9.96 10.70
C ALA A 124 -9.07 -9.50 9.40
N VAL A 125 -9.90 -10.36 8.77
CA VAL A 125 -10.72 -9.99 7.61
C VAL A 125 -11.70 -8.88 7.97
N LEU A 126 -12.37 -8.97 9.12
CA LEU A 126 -13.28 -7.93 9.60
C LEU A 126 -12.54 -6.62 9.96
N ALA A 127 -11.33 -6.72 10.51
CA ALA A 127 -10.48 -5.55 10.76
C ALA A 127 -10.07 -4.85 9.47
N LEU A 128 -9.63 -5.61 8.45
CA LEU A 128 -9.31 -5.09 7.13
C LEU A 128 -10.52 -4.45 6.46
N SER A 129 -11.68 -5.10 6.54
CA SER A 129 -12.92 -4.60 5.94
C SER A 129 -13.36 -3.25 6.50
N ALA A 130 -13.04 -2.95 7.77
CA ALA A 130 -13.27 -1.62 8.34
C ALA A 130 -12.40 -0.52 7.71
N GLY A 131 -11.28 -0.88 7.07
CA GLY A 131 -10.41 0.05 6.35
C GLY A 131 -10.99 0.54 5.02
N LEU A 132 -12.05 -0.08 4.50
CA LEU A 132 -12.73 0.33 3.26
C LEU A 132 -13.49 1.67 3.39
N THR A 133 -13.53 2.26 4.59
CA THR A 133 -14.27 3.51 4.84
C THR A 133 -13.41 4.62 5.44
N CYS A 134 -12.08 4.50 5.43
CA CYS A 134 -11.17 5.51 5.97
C CYS A 134 -9.94 5.71 5.08
N GLY A 135 -9.19 6.79 5.33
CA GLY A 135 -8.00 7.11 4.54
C GLY A 135 -8.30 7.54 3.10
N SER A 136 -7.24 7.66 2.30
CA SER A 136 -7.30 8.09 0.90
C SER A 136 -7.90 7.03 -0.03
N ALA A 137 -8.21 7.43 -1.28
CA ALA A 137 -8.62 6.49 -2.31
C ALA A 137 -7.57 5.39 -2.55
N LEU A 138 -6.28 5.75 -2.53
CA LEU A 138 -5.17 4.80 -2.62
C LEU A 138 -5.19 3.78 -1.47
N PHE A 139 -5.38 4.23 -0.23
CA PHE A 139 -5.43 3.34 0.92
C PHE A 139 -6.61 2.35 0.82
N ARG A 140 -7.80 2.84 0.46
CA ARG A 140 -8.99 1.98 0.30
C ARG A 140 -8.85 1.00 -0.86
N HIS A 141 -8.23 1.43 -1.96
CA HIS A 141 -7.87 0.56 -3.08
C HIS A 141 -7.01 -0.60 -2.61
N GLU A 142 -5.96 -0.34 -1.83
CA GLU A 142 -5.07 -1.40 -1.32
C GLU A 142 -5.80 -2.33 -0.35
N VAL A 143 -6.66 -1.80 0.53
CA VAL A 143 -7.50 -2.64 1.41
C VAL A 143 -8.36 -3.58 0.57
N ALA A 144 -9.02 -3.07 -0.49
CA ALA A 144 -9.82 -3.89 -1.39
C ALA A 144 -8.98 -4.95 -2.12
N PHE A 145 -7.78 -4.58 -2.60
CA PHE A 145 -6.83 -5.50 -3.21
C PHE A 145 -6.45 -6.64 -2.26
N VAL A 146 -6.08 -6.31 -1.02
CA VAL A 146 -5.71 -7.27 0.03
C VAL A 146 -6.87 -8.21 0.41
N LEU A 147 -8.09 -7.70 0.50
CA LEU A 147 -9.29 -8.53 0.70
C LEU A 147 -9.52 -9.48 -0.49
N GLY A 148 -9.26 -9.01 -1.72
CA GLY A 148 -9.26 -9.82 -2.93
C GLY A 148 -8.21 -10.93 -2.90
N GLN A 149 -7.02 -10.68 -2.36
CA GLN A 149 -6.00 -11.71 -2.14
C GLN A 149 -6.45 -12.76 -1.12
N LEU A 150 -7.16 -12.34 -0.06
CA LEU A 150 -7.68 -13.24 0.99
C LEU A 150 -8.78 -14.17 0.48
N GLN A 151 -9.62 -13.70 -0.44
CA GLN A 151 -10.76 -14.45 -1.00
C GLN A 151 -11.72 -15.01 0.08
N ASP A 152 -11.87 -14.30 1.20
CA ASP A 152 -12.76 -14.68 2.30
C ASP A 152 -14.16 -14.06 2.11
N GLU A 153 -15.20 -14.89 2.12
CA GLU A 153 -16.59 -14.46 1.92
C GLU A 153 -17.07 -13.46 2.97
N ALA A 154 -16.47 -13.43 4.17
CA ALA A 154 -16.80 -12.44 5.20
C ALA A 154 -16.54 -11.00 4.75
N SER A 155 -15.66 -10.78 3.75
CA SER A 155 -15.38 -9.45 3.19
C SER A 155 -16.40 -8.98 2.15
N VAL A 156 -17.18 -9.90 1.56
CA VAL A 156 -18.07 -9.61 0.41
C VAL A 156 -19.09 -8.51 0.72
N PRO A 157 -19.78 -8.49 1.88
CA PRO A 157 -20.73 -7.42 2.20
C PRO A 157 -20.07 -6.03 2.22
N TYR A 158 -18.83 -5.95 2.69
CA TYR A 158 -18.08 -4.69 2.79
C TYR A 158 -17.55 -4.21 1.44
N LEU A 159 -17.02 -5.12 0.62
CA LEU A 159 -16.61 -4.81 -0.76
C LEU A 159 -17.80 -4.34 -1.59
N LYS A 160 -18.96 -4.99 -1.43
CA LYS A 160 -20.20 -4.57 -2.08
C LYS A 160 -20.61 -3.17 -1.63
N GLN A 161 -20.59 -2.91 -0.32
CA GLN A 161 -20.93 -1.59 0.22
C GLN A 161 -19.99 -0.49 -0.32
N ALA A 162 -18.69 -0.76 -0.43
CA ALA A 162 -17.73 0.17 -1.01
C ALA A 162 -18.08 0.49 -2.48
N LEU A 163 -18.37 -0.54 -3.30
CA LEU A 163 -18.76 -0.36 -4.70
C LEU A 163 -20.11 0.36 -4.89
N GLU A 164 -21.03 0.24 -3.94
CA GLU A 164 -22.33 0.92 -3.97
C GLU A 164 -22.24 2.40 -3.54
N ASN A 165 -21.09 2.84 -3.00
CA ASN A 165 -20.91 4.20 -2.52
C ASN A 165 -20.63 5.19 -3.66
N VAL A 166 -21.69 5.82 -4.16
CA VAL A 166 -21.60 6.81 -5.25
C VAL A 166 -20.90 8.12 -4.86
N THR A 167 -20.75 8.40 -3.55
CA THR A 167 -20.10 9.65 -3.09
C THR A 167 -18.60 9.48 -2.86
N GLU A 168 -18.02 8.34 -3.22
CA GLU A 168 -16.59 8.05 -2.98
C GLU A 168 -15.66 8.87 -3.89
N ASN A 169 -16.11 9.22 -5.10
CA ASN A 169 -15.32 9.90 -6.14
C ASN A 169 -15.65 11.40 -6.28
N GLU A 170 -16.36 11.98 -5.31
CA GLU A 170 -16.70 13.42 -5.25
C GLU A 170 -15.77 14.18 -4.29
#